data_AF-A0A0J6KNQ9-F1
#
_entry.id   AF-A0A0J6KNQ9-F1
#
_cell.length_a   1.000
_cell.length_b   1.000
_cell.length_c   1.000
_cell.angle_alpha   90.00
_cell.angle_beta   90.00
_cell.angle_gamma   90.00
#
_symmetry.space_group_name_H-M   'P 1'
#
loop_
_entity.id
_entity.type
_entity.pdbx_description
1 polymer ?
#
loop_
_entity_poly.entity_id
_entity_poly.type
_entity_poly.pdbx_seq_one_letter_code
_entity_poly.pdbx_strand_id
1 'polypeptide(L)'
;MTQSWLIGAMENYRDAVERGQRRLLEAQHDACVTWWSAFSPAYPLSQRDMERRVDDSLLVGANLVQAQADTQRDWMLLTERWLVEVNRDLQARLEAASDDAPSLRPLQHAWQIGSMSGSALSKVSRQVGHFAATSLSSTPLRAACDARREWKRQNPCSSPA
;
A
#
# COMPACT_ATOMS: atom_id res chain seq x y z
N MET A 1 -18.83 -27.45 3.46
CA MET A 1 -17.50 -26.84 3.69
C MET A 1 -17.43 -25.39 3.20
N THR A 2 -17.95 -25.07 2.01
CA THR A 2 -17.90 -23.72 1.40
C THR A 2 -18.48 -22.58 2.25
N GLN A 3 -19.59 -22.80 2.96
CA GLN A 3 -20.24 -21.75 3.75
C GLN A 3 -19.44 -21.33 5.00
N SER A 4 -18.84 -22.28 5.72
CA SER A 4 -18.00 -21.99 6.90
C SER A 4 -16.70 -21.28 6.52
N TRP A 5 -16.09 -21.65 5.40
CA TRP A 5 -14.92 -20.96 4.88
C TRP A 5 -15.23 -19.52 4.42
N LEU A 6 -16.34 -19.33 3.71
CA LEU A 6 -16.75 -18.01 3.23
C LEU A 6 -16.98 -17.04 4.40
N ILE A 7 -17.61 -17.50 5.48
CA ILE A 7 -17.78 -16.71 6.71
C ILE A 7 -16.43 -16.29 7.27
N GLY A 8 -15.49 -17.24 7.42
CA GLY A 8 -14.14 -16.92 7.90
C GLY A 8 -13.35 -15.98 6.97
N ALA A 9 -13.55 -16.07 5.65
CA ALA A 9 -12.95 -15.13 4.70
C ALA A 9 -13.50 -13.71 4.85
N MET A 10 -14.81 -13.58 5.08
CA MET A 10 -15.46 -12.29 5.32
C MET A 10 -15.06 -11.67 6.66
N GLU A 11 -14.90 -12.47 7.70
CA GLU A 11 -14.36 -12.02 9.00
C GLU A 11 -12.93 -11.49 8.85
N ASN A 12 -12.06 -12.25 8.18
CA ASN A 12 -10.69 -11.81 7.90
C ASN A 12 -10.64 -10.52 7.06
N TYR A 13 -11.54 -10.38 6.09
CA TYR A 13 -11.67 -9.17 5.29
C TYR A 13 -12.07 -7.97 6.16
N ARG A 14 -13.12 -8.13 6.96
CA ARG A 14 -13.59 -7.12 7.90
C ARG A 14 -12.47 -6.68 8.85
N ASP A 15 -11.76 -7.62 9.46
CA ASP A 15 -10.67 -7.32 10.41
C ASP A 15 -9.51 -6.56 9.76
N ALA A 16 -9.20 -6.85 8.49
CA ALA A 16 -8.18 -6.10 7.76
C ALA A 16 -8.66 -4.70 7.35
N VAL A 17 -9.94 -4.55 6.98
CA VAL A 17 -10.53 -3.24 6.71
C VAL A 17 -10.53 -2.39 7.98
N GLU A 18 -10.99 -2.93 9.11
CA GLU A 18 -11.01 -2.20 10.40
C GLU A 18 -9.61 -1.77 10.84
N ARG A 19 -8.61 -2.68 10.75
CA ARG A 19 -7.21 -2.34 11.05
C ARG A 19 -6.62 -1.32 10.08
N GLY A 20 -6.91 -1.45 8.79
CA GLY A 20 -6.47 -0.52 7.75
C GLY A 20 -7.05 0.88 7.97
N GLN A 21 -8.35 0.97 8.20
CA GLN A 21 -9.04 2.22 8.51
C GLN A 21 -8.48 2.88 9.76
N ARG A 22 -8.24 2.11 10.83
CA ARG A 22 -7.67 2.65 12.08
C ARG A 22 -6.29 3.27 11.85
N ARG A 23 -5.37 2.54 11.22
CA ARG A 23 -4.03 3.05 10.89
C ARG A 23 -4.09 4.29 9.99
N LEU A 24 -4.99 4.30 9.01
CA LEU A 24 -5.17 5.44 8.13
C LEU A 24 -5.70 6.66 8.87
N LEU A 25 -6.68 6.48 9.76
CA LEU A 25 -7.22 7.56 10.60
C LEU A 25 -6.16 8.13 11.55
N GLU A 26 -5.34 7.28 12.17
CA GLU A 26 -4.20 7.69 13.00
C GLU A 26 -3.21 8.54 12.17
N ALA A 27 -2.81 8.06 10.99
CA ALA A 27 -1.91 8.80 10.11
C ALA A 27 -2.51 10.13 9.60
N GLN A 28 -3.82 10.16 9.31
CA GLN A 28 -4.54 11.37 8.91
C GLN A 28 -4.58 12.39 10.05
N HIS A 29 -4.89 11.93 11.26
CA HIS A 29 -4.89 12.77 12.45
C HIS A 29 -3.51 13.40 12.67
N ASP A 30 -2.46 12.60 12.65
CA ASP A 30 -1.08 13.08 12.83
C ASP A 30 -0.67 14.08 11.75
N ALA A 31 -1.06 13.83 10.50
CA ALA A 31 -0.83 14.74 9.39
C ALA A 31 -1.57 16.07 9.58
N CYS A 32 -2.84 16.03 9.95
CA CYS A 32 -3.65 17.23 10.22
C CYS A 32 -3.05 18.08 11.35
N VAL A 33 -2.69 17.46 12.48
CA VAL A 33 -2.08 18.18 13.61
C VAL A 33 -0.75 18.82 13.21
N THR A 34 0.10 18.06 12.51
CA THR A 34 1.42 18.54 12.10
C THR A 34 1.30 19.68 11.09
N TRP A 35 0.49 19.52 10.04
CA TRP A 35 0.28 20.57 9.04
C TRP A 35 -0.38 21.81 9.63
N TRP A 36 -1.37 21.66 10.52
CA TRP A 36 -1.98 22.79 11.19
C TRP A 36 -0.95 23.60 12.01
N SER A 37 -0.09 22.90 12.76
CA SER A 37 0.98 23.54 13.52
C SER A 37 2.03 24.24 12.63
N ALA A 38 2.22 23.75 11.40
CA ALA A 38 3.12 24.35 10.43
C ALA A 38 2.56 25.67 9.88
N PHE A 39 1.25 25.73 9.59
CA PHE A 39 0.57 26.92 9.07
C PHE A 39 0.26 28.00 10.12
N SER A 40 0.21 27.64 11.41
CA SER A 40 -0.03 28.59 12.50
C SER A 40 1.13 28.58 13.51
N PRO A 41 2.25 29.27 13.23
CA PRO A 41 3.32 29.43 14.20
C PRO A 41 2.85 30.31 15.36
N ALA A 42 3.01 29.83 16.59
CA ALA A 42 2.74 30.63 17.78
C ALA A 42 3.80 31.72 18.03
N TYR A 43 4.91 31.71 17.29
CA TYR A 43 6.07 32.58 17.46
C TYR A 43 6.85 32.73 16.14
N PRO A 44 7.60 33.83 15.96
CA PRO A 44 8.51 33.97 14.81
C PRO A 44 9.53 32.84 14.81
N LEU A 45 9.68 32.17 13.66
CA LEU A 45 10.52 31.00 13.51
C LEU A 45 11.91 31.38 13.04
N SER A 46 12.95 30.73 13.59
CA SER A 46 14.27 30.75 12.98
C SER A 46 14.24 30.00 11.64
N GLN A 47 15.20 30.27 10.75
CA GLN A 47 15.34 29.53 9.50
C GLN A 47 15.46 28.02 9.74
N ARG A 48 16.17 27.60 10.80
CA ARG A 48 16.33 26.19 11.16
C ARG A 48 15.01 25.56 11.60
N ASP A 49 14.19 26.28 12.35
CA ASP A 49 12.87 25.80 12.79
C ASP A 49 11.88 25.69 11.62
N MET A 50 11.98 26.62 10.67
CA MET A 50 11.19 26.59 9.44
C MET A 50 11.59 25.39 8.56
N GLU A 51 12.90 25.17 8.36
CA GLU A 51 13.42 24.00 7.65
C GLU A 51 12.95 22.69 8.29
N ARG A 52 13.02 22.58 9.62
CA ARG A 52 12.55 21.42 10.36
C ARG A 52 11.05 21.19 10.21
N ARG A 53 10.23 22.24 10.31
CA ARG A 53 8.77 22.13 10.12
C ARG A 53 8.39 21.63 8.73
N VAL A 54 9.11 22.09 7.70
CA VAL A 54 8.90 21.61 6.32
C VAL A 54 9.24 20.12 6.22
N ASP A 55 10.37 19.69 6.79
CA ASP A 55 10.75 18.27 6.80
C ASP A 55 9.74 17.42 7.56
N ASP A 56 9.31 17.86 8.75
CA ASP A 56 8.32 17.17 9.57
C ASP A 56 6.96 17.07 8.83
N SER A 57 6.56 18.13 8.13
CA SER A 57 5.33 18.15 7.32
C SER A 57 5.38 17.23 6.10
N LEU A 58 6.56 17.11 5.47
CA LEU A 58 6.77 16.19 4.35
C LEU A 58 6.86 14.75 4.83
N LEU A 59 7.50 14.52 5.98
CA LEU A 59 7.61 13.20 6.60
C LEU A 59 6.23 12.67 7.02
N VAL A 60 5.38 13.50 7.64
CA VAL A 60 4.03 13.07 8.01
C VAL A 60 3.17 12.76 6.76
N GLY A 61 3.36 13.52 5.67
CA GLY A 61 2.73 13.23 4.38
C GLY A 61 3.19 11.91 3.78
N ALA A 62 4.50 11.62 3.86
CA ALA A 62 5.06 10.33 3.46
C ALA A 62 4.44 9.17 4.26
N ASN A 63 4.31 9.34 5.57
CA ASN A 63 3.69 8.33 6.46
C ASN A 63 2.22 8.10 6.12
N LEU A 64 1.46 9.15 5.80
CA LEU A 64 0.07 9.03 5.36
C LEU A 64 -0.07 8.22 4.05
N VAL A 65 0.75 8.54 3.05
CA VAL A 65 0.76 7.79 1.77
C VAL A 65 1.18 6.34 1.99
N GLN A 66 2.16 6.10 2.87
CA GLN A 66 2.59 4.75 3.23
C GLN A 66 1.48 3.95 3.93
N ALA A 67 0.76 4.55 4.89
CA ALA A 67 -0.35 3.90 5.58
C ALA A 67 -1.49 3.52 4.61
N GLN A 68 -1.75 4.38 3.61
CA GLN A 68 -2.71 4.08 2.54
C GLN A 68 -2.23 2.91 1.67
N ALA A 69 -0.97 2.90 1.26
CA ALA A 69 -0.39 1.82 0.46
C ALA A 69 -0.36 0.48 1.20
N ASP A 70 -0.04 0.49 2.50
CA ASP A 70 -0.04 -0.71 3.34
C ASP A 70 -1.46 -1.28 3.48
N THR A 71 -2.47 -0.41 3.60
CA THR A 71 -3.88 -0.81 3.61
C THR A 71 -4.29 -1.45 2.28
N GLN A 72 -3.92 -0.85 1.15
CA GLN A 72 -4.18 -1.43 -0.18
C GLN A 72 -3.49 -2.78 -0.36
N ARG A 73 -2.25 -2.92 0.15
CA ARG A 73 -1.50 -4.18 0.12
C ARG A 73 -2.19 -5.28 0.92
N ASP A 74 -2.69 -4.98 2.11
CA ASP A 74 -3.39 -5.96 2.95
C ASP A 74 -4.67 -6.46 2.25
N TRP A 75 -5.41 -5.56 1.61
CA TRP A 75 -6.62 -5.91 0.85
C TRP A 75 -6.31 -6.77 -0.37
N MET A 76 -5.24 -6.44 -1.09
CA MET A 76 -4.76 -7.25 -2.20
C MET A 76 -4.38 -8.66 -1.74
N LEU A 77 -3.63 -8.81 -0.63
CA LEU A 77 -3.25 -10.12 -0.10
C LEU A 77 -4.46 -10.96 0.33
N LEU A 78 -5.49 -10.33 0.91
CA LEU A 78 -6.74 -11.03 1.23
C LEU A 78 -7.49 -11.49 -0.02
N THR A 79 -7.56 -10.62 -1.03
CA THR A 79 -8.19 -10.93 -2.32
C THR A 79 -7.45 -12.06 -3.02
N GLU A 80 -6.12 -12.07 -2.98
CA GLU A 80 -5.29 -13.17 -3.49
C GLU A 80 -5.60 -14.49 -2.79
N ARG A 81 -5.67 -14.51 -1.44
CA ARG A 81 -6.02 -15.72 -0.68
C ARG A 81 -7.41 -16.23 -1.02
N TRP A 82 -8.36 -15.31 -1.15
CA TRP A 82 -9.73 -15.64 -1.54
C TRP A 82 -9.79 -16.25 -2.95
N LEU A 83 -9.13 -15.62 -3.92
CA LEU A 83 -9.04 -16.12 -5.29
C LEU A 83 -8.36 -17.49 -5.37
N VAL A 84 -7.28 -17.71 -4.60
CA VAL A 84 -6.60 -19.01 -4.55
C VAL A 84 -7.55 -20.12 -4.10
N GLU A 85 -8.36 -19.85 -3.09
CA GLU A 85 -9.28 -20.84 -2.55
C GLU A 85 -10.48 -21.08 -3.47
N VAL A 86 -11.04 -20.03 -4.08
CA VAL A 86 -12.04 -20.17 -5.15
C VAL A 86 -11.49 -20.98 -6.32
N ASN A 87 -10.25 -20.70 -6.75
CA ASN A 87 -9.60 -21.44 -7.82
C ASN A 87 -9.39 -22.90 -7.45
N ARG A 88 -9.07 -23.20 -6.19
CA ARG A 88 -8.92 -24.56 -5.68
C ARG A 88 -10.24 -25.33 -5.68
N ASP A 89 -11.32 -24.71 -5.19
CA ASP A 89 -12.65 -25.33 -5.19
C ASP A 89 -13.14 -25.58 -6.62
N LEU A 90 -12.96 -24.60 -7.53
CA LEU A 90 -13.37 -24.77 -8.91
C LEU A 90 -12.53 -25.83 -9.64
N GLN A 91 -11.22 -25.87 -9.40
CA GLN A 91 -10.33 -26.89 -9.96
C GLN A 91 -10.75 -28.30 -9.51
N ALA A 92 -11.06 -28.50 -8.22
CA ALA A 92 -11.51 -29.78 -7.70
C ALA A 92 -12.85 -30.23 -8.33
N ARG A 93 -13.78 -29.30 -8.56
CA ARG A 93 -15.05 -29.58 -9.25
C ARG A 93 -14.84 -29.91 -10.73
N LEU A 94 -13.95 -29.18 -11.41
CA LEU A 94 -13.58 -29.42 -12.81
C LEU A 94 -12.91 -30.78 -12.98
N GLU A 95 -12.01 -31.16 -12.07
CA GLU A 95 -11.38 -32.48 -12.03
C GLU A 95 -12.43 -33.58 -11.91
N ALA A 96 -13.29 -33.51 -10.89
CA ALA A 96 -14.36 -34.48 -10.68
C ALA A 96 -15.32 -34.58 -11.88
N ALA A 97 -15.67 -33.46 -12.51
CA ALA A 97 -16.53 -33.45 -13.70
C ALA A 97 -15.83 -33.98 -14.96
N SER A 98 -14.51 -33.81 -15.06
CA SER A 98 -13.72 -34.23 -16.23
C SER A 98 -13.49 -35.74 -16.29
N ASP A 99 -13.56 -36.42 -15.14
CA ASP A 99 -13.51 -37.89 -15.06
C ASP A 99 -14.76 -38.52 -15.72
N ASP A 100 -15.93 -37.88 -15.55
CA ASP A 100 -17.19 -38.29 -16.16
C ASP A 100 -17.38 -37.74 -17.59
N ALA A 101 -16.73 -36.62 -17.94
CA ALA A 101 -16.84 -35.96 -19.24
C ALA A 101 -15.47 -35.54 -19.81
N PRO A 102 -14.81 -36.40 -20.61
CA PRO A 102 -13.48 -36.12 -21.19
C PRO A 102 -13.41 -34.86 -22.05
N SER A 103 -14.54 -34.38 -22.58
CA SER A 103 -14.67 -33.12 -23.32
C SER A 103 -14.35 -31.88 -22.48
N LEU A 104 -14.32 -31.98 -21.15
CA LEU A 104 -13.97 -30.89 -20.22
C LEU A 104 -12.47 -30.73 -19.99
N ARG A 105 -11.62 -31.68 -20.43
CA ARG A 105 -10.15 -31.59 -20.25
C ARG A 105 -9.51 -30.31 -20.79
N PRO A 106 -9.90 -29.77 -21.97
CA PRO A 106 -9.37 -28.49 -22.43
C PRO A 106 -9.70 -27.32 -21.49
N LEU A 107 -10.90 -27.33 -20.90
CA LEU A 107 -11.33 -26.31 -19.94
C LEU A 107 -10.53 -26.40 -18.63
N GLN A 108 -10.33 -27.61 -18.12
CA GLN A 108 -9.48 -27.87 -16.96
C GLN A 108 -8.04 -27.36 -17.19
N HIS A 109 -7.45 -27.67 -18.34
CA HIS A 109 -6.10 -27.23 -18.67
C HIS A 109 -6.00 -25.70 -18.83
N ALA A 110 -6.99 -25.08 -19.48
CA ALA A 110 -7.08 -23.63 -19.58
C ALA A 110 -7.20 -22.96 -18.20
N TRP A 111 -7.99 -23.55 -17.29
CA TRP A 111 -8.13 -23.06 -15.92
C TRP A 111 -6.81 -23.15 -15.14
N GLN A 112 -6.10 -24.28 -15.22
CA GLN A 112 -4.79 -24.45 -14.58
C GLN A 112 -3.78 -23.40 -15.05
N ILE A 113 -3.67 -23.19 -16.37
CA ILE A 113 -2.79 -22.14 -16.94
C ILE A 113 -3.21 -20.75 -16.48
N GLY A 114 -4.52 -20.46 -16.49
CA GLY A 114 -5.07 -19.19 -16.05
C GLY A 114 -4.76 -18.90 -14.58
N SER A 115 -4.91 -19.90 -13.71
CA SER A 115 -4.61 -19.82 -12.28
C SER A 115 -3.12 -19.54 -12.02
N MET A 116 -2.22 -20.26 -12.71
CA MET A 116 -0.77 -20.02 -12.63
C MET A 116 -0.39 -18.62 -13.11
N SER A 117 -0.93 -18.20 -14.27
CA SER A 117 -0.66 -16.88 -14.85
C SER A 117 -1.16 -15.76 -13.95
N GLY A 118 -2.36 -15.91 -13.37
CA GLY A 118 -2.93 -14.96 -12.42
C GLY A 118 -2.08 -14.82 -11.17
N SER A 119 -1.58 -15.93 -10.60
CA SER A 119 -0.67 -15.90 -9.46
C SER A 119 0.66 -15.19 -9.77
N ALA A 120 1.20 -15.38 -10.97
CA ALA A 120 2.40 -14.68 -11.41
C ALA A 120 2.16 -13.17 -11.54
N LEU A 121 1.06 -12.77 -12.20
CA LEU A 121 0.68 -11.36 -12.34
C LEU A 121 0.46 -10.70 -10.98
N SER A 122 -0.21 -11.37 -10.04
CA SER A 122 -0.44 -10.83 -8.70
C SER A 122 0.88 -10.56 -7.96
N LYS A 123 1.89 -11.43 -8.07
CA LYS A 123 3.23 -11.21 -7.50
C LYS A 123 3.92 -9.99 -8.11
N VAL A 124 3.83 -9.83 -9.43
CA VAL A 124 4.38 -8.67 -10.13
C VAL A 124 3.67 -7.39 -9.70
N SER A 125 2.34 -7.39 -9.65
CA SER A 125 1.53 -6.27 -9.16
C SER A 125 1.92 -5.87 -7.73
N ARG A 126 2.22 -6.84 -6.84
CA ARG A 126 2.73 -6.56 -5.49
C ARG A 126 4.06 -5.84 -5.49
N GLN A 127 5.00 -6.26 -6.33
CA GLN A 127 6.33 -5.65 -6.40
C GLN A 127 6.25 -4.24 -6.97
N VAL A 128 5.52 -4.06 -8.07
CA VAL A 128 5.30 -2.75 -8.71
C VAL A 128 4.57 -1.80 -7.77
N GLY A 129 3.51 -2.28 -7.12
CA GLY A 129 2.75 -1.48 -6.16
C GLY A 129 3.60 -1.05 -4.95
N HIS A 130 4.40 -1.96 -4.39
CA HIS A 130 5.29 -1.63 -3.27
C HIS A 130 6.37 -0.61 -3.67
N PHE A 131 6.96 -0.78 -4.86
CA PHE A 131 7.94 0.16 -5.38
C PHE A 131 7.32 1.55 -5.61
N ALA A 132 6.15 1.60 -6.26
CA ALA A 132 5.44 2.84 -6.54
C ALA A 132 5.06 3.57 -5.24
N ALA A 133 4.51 2.86 -4.26
CA ALA A 133 4.15 3.42 -2.97
C ALA A 133 5.36 4.00 -2.22
N THR A 134 6.45 3.25 -2.12
CA THR A 134 7.67 3.66 -1.40
C THR A 134 8.36 4.84 -2.08
N SER A 135 8.39 4.82 -3.42
CA SER A 135 8.96 5.92 -4.19
C SER A 135 8.10 7.17 -4.06
N LEU A 136 6.78 7.05 -4.22
CA LEU A 136 5.83 8.17 -4.10
C LEU A 136 5.86 8.80 -2.71
N SER A 137 5.91 8.00 -1.64
CA SER A 137 5.92 8.51 -0.27
C SER A 137 7.21 9.27 0.06
N SER A 138 8.37 8.78 -0.39
CA SER A 138 9.67 9.37 -0.03
C SER A 138 10.21 10.44 -0.98
N THR A 139 9.73 10.50 -2.23
CA THR A 139 10.25 11.44 -3.24
C THR A 139 10.09 12.91 -2.85
N PRO A 140 8.93 13.38 -2.34
CA PRO A 140 8.77 14.79 -1.96
C PRO A 140 9.78 15.24 -0.88
N LEU A 141 9.99 14.41 0.14
CA LEU A 141 10.96 14.68 1.20
C LEU A 141 12.40 14.72 0.66
N ARG A 142 12.77 13.76 -0.18
CA ARG A 142 14.10 13.72 -0.82
C ARG A 142 14.33 14.94 -1.70
N ALA A 143 13.36 15.30 -2.54
CA ALA A 143 13.44 16.46 -3.40
C ALA A 143 13.61 17.76 -2.60
N ALA A 144 12.89 17.91 -1.48
CA ALA A 144 13.05 19.08 -0.60
C ALA A 144 14.44 19.13 0.05
N CYS A 145 14.96 18.00 0.52
CA CYS A 145 16.32 17.90 1.05
C CYS A 145 17.38 18.26 -0.01
N ASP A 146 17.24 17.75 -1.22
CA ASP A 146 18.20 17.97 -2.30
C ASP A 146 18.15 19.43 -2.81
N ALA A 147 16.96 20.01 -2.97
CA ALA A 147 16.81 21.43 -3.30
C ALA A 147 17.46 22.32 -2.24
N ARG A 148 17.31 21.98 -0.95
CA ARG A 148 17.93 22.73 0.15
C ARG A 148 19.45 22.60 0.16
N ARG A 149 20.00 21.41 -0.09
CA ARG A 149 21.45 21.21 -0.21
C ARG A 149 22.00 22.06 -1.34
N GLU A 150 21.29 22.10 -2.47
CA GLU A 150 21.71 22.88 -3.62
C GLU A 150 21.63 24.39 -3.38
N TRP A 151 20.56 24.86 -2.74
CA TRP A 151 20.45 26.25 -2.31
C TRP A 151 21.60 26.69 -1.39
N LYS A 152 21.96 25.85 -0.41
CA LYS A 152 23.08 26.11 0.52
C LYS A 152 24.44 26.12 -0.20
N ARG A 153 24.61 25.27 -1.23
CA ARG A 153 25.81 25.30 -2.09
C ARG A 153 25.94 26.59 -2.89
N GLN A 154 24.82 27.11 -3.38
CA GLN A 154 24.80 28.35 -4.19
C GLN A 154 24.90 29.62 -3.32
N ASN A 155 24.56 29.55 -2.03
CA ASN A 155 24.55 30.70 -1.11
C ASN A 155 25.41 30.47 0.15
N PRO A 156 26.72 30.23 0.04
CA PRO A 156 27.58 29.86 1.16
C PRO A 156 27.70 30.92 2.27
N CYS A 157 27.46 32.20 1.96
CA CYS A 157 27.50 33.31 2.94
C CYS A 157 26.24 33.43 3.83
N SER A 158 25.25 32.56 3.66
CA SER A 158 23.99 32.59 4.44
C SER A 158 23.95 31.62 5.63
N SER A 159 25.06 30.93 5.94
CA SER A 159 25.17 30.12 7.15
C SER A 159 25.39 31.02 8.37
N PRO A 160 24.46 31.11 9.34
CA PRO A 160 24.77 31.70 10.63
C PRO A 160 25.76 30.79 11.37
N ALA A 161 26.73 31.42 12.04
CA ALA A 161 27.63 30.79 13.00
C ALA A 161 26.86 30.23 14.21
#